data_AF-A0A926U2T4-F1
#
_entry.id   AF-A0A926U2T4-F1
#
_cell.length_a   1.000
_cell.length_b   1.000
_cell.length_c   1.000
_cell.angle_alpha   90.00
_cell.angle_beta   90.00
_cell.angle_gamma   90.00
#
_symmetry.space_group_name_H-M   'P 1'
#
loop_
_entity.id
_entity.type
_entity.pdbx_description
1 polymer ?
#
loop_
_entity_poly.entity_id
_entity_poly.type
_entity_poly.pdbx_seq_one_letter_code
_entity_poly.pdbx_strand_id
1 'polypeptide(L)' 'MLMESPLRDEVRRLADEAFHHKLISGYGDGEFSDEFQIVFQGKPRHYPLDAARVFLRRLLESEVSQQA' A
#
# COMPACT_ATOMS: atom_id res chain seq x y z
N MET A 1 -9.92 -1.14 -21.64
CA MET A 1 -9.29 -0.28 -20.63
C MET A 1 -10.00 -0.59 -19.32
N LEU A 2 -9.43 -1.47 -18.49
CA LEU A 2 -10.02 -1.80 -17.19
C LEU A 2 -9.76 -0.57 -16.30
N MET A 3 -10.80 0.22 -16.07
CA MET A 3 -10.73 1.28 -15.06
C MET A 3 -10.77 0.58 -13.71
N GLU A 4 -9.62 0.50 -13.05
CA GLU A 4 -9.59 0.11 -11.66
C GLU A 4 -10.34 1.14 -10.82
N SER A 5 -10.78 0.76 -9.62
CA SER A 5 -11.49 1.71 -8.77
C SER A 5 -10.53 2.86 -8.42
N PRO A 6 -11.01 4.12 -8.33
CA PRO A 6 -10.17 5.26 -7.93
C PRO A 6 -9.42 5.03 -6.61
N LEU A 7 -10.02 4.24 -5.71
CA LEU A 7 -9.40 3.82 -4.46
C LEU A 7 -8.22 2.88 -4.67
N ARG A 8 -8.33 1.89 -5.57
CA ARG A 8 -7.25 0.97 -5.90
C ARG A 8 -6.06 1.70 -6.54
N ASP A 9 -6.33 2.67 -7.41
CA ASP A 9 -5.28 3.52 -8.00
C ASP A 9 -4.56 4.36 -6.93
N GLU A 10 -5.28 4.85 -5.93
CA GLU A 10 -4.67 5.54 -4.80
C GLU A 10 -3.81 4.60 -3.95
N VAL A 11 -4.33 3.41 -3.61
CA VAL A 11 -3.59 2.39 -2.84
C VAL A 11 -2.32 1.97 -3.57
N ARG A 12 -2.38 1.74 -4.90
CA ARG A 12 -1.20 1.38 -5.70
C ARG A 12 -0.14 2.47 -5.68
N ARG A 13 -0.52 3.74 -5.86
CA ARG A 13 0.43 4.87 -5.78
C ARG A 13 1.11 4.99 -4.42
N LEU A 14 0.35 4.82 -3.34
CA LEU A 14 0.90 4.83 -1.97
C LEU A 14 1.85 3.64 -1.74
N ALA A 15 1.54 2.47 -2.30
CA ALA A 15 2.38 1.29 -2.18
C ALA A 15 3.68 1.43 -2.99
N ASP A 16 3.61 2.01 -4.19
CA ASP A 16 4.78 2.40 -4.98
C ASP A 16 5.70 3.32 -4.19
N GLU A 17 5.16 4.38 -3.58
CA GLU A 17 5.92 5.30 -2.75
C GLU A 17 6.57 4.57 -1.57
N ALA A 18 5.78 3.82 -0.79
CA ALA A 18 6.30 3.07 0.36
C ALA A 18 7.37 2.03 -0.03
N PHE A 19 7.28 1.45 -1.23
CA PHE A 19 8.28 0.53 -1.76
C PHE A 19 9.57 1.25 -2.17
N HIS A 20 9.48 2.40 -2.85
CA HIS A 20 10.65 3.22 -3.19
C HIS A 20 11.40 3.69 -1.95
N HIS A 21 10.67 4.03 -0.89
CA HIS A 21 11.21 4.39 0.41
C HIS A 21 11.67 3.19 1.26
N LYS A 22 11.56 1.96 0.74
CA LYS A 22 11.95 0.71 1.41
C LYS A 22 11.21 0.44 2.73
N LEU A 23 10.03 1.03 2.92
CA LEU A 23 9.17 0.81 4.08
C LEU A 23 8.41 -0.52 3.99
N ILE A 24 8.11 -0.96 2.77
CA ILE A 24 7.56 -2.27 2.45
C ILE A 24 8.51 -3.02 1.51
N SER A 25 8.44 -4.34 1.49
CA SER A 25 9.30 -5.20 0.64
C SER A 25 8.63 -5.64 -0.66
N GLY A 26 7.37 -5.27 -0.88
CA GLY A 26 6.61 -5.58 -2.09
C GLY A 26 5.11 -5.36 -1.89
N TYR A 27 4.35 -5.38 -2.98
CA TYR A 27 2.90 -5.25 -2.96
C TYR A 27 2.29 -5.84 -4.23
N GLY A 28 0.98 -6.02 -4.27
CA GLY A 28 0.25 -6.49 -5.44
C GLY A 28 -1.26 -6.52 -5.21
N ASP A 29 -1.99 -6.97 -6.20
CA ASP A 29 -3.43 -7.18 -6.05
C ASP A 29 -3.71 -8.42 -5.18
N GLY A 30 -4.75 -8.36 -4.36
CA GLY A 30 -5.21 -9.50 -3.58
C GLY A 30 -6.02 -10.49 -4.43
N GLU A 31 -6.42 -11.60 -3.82
CA GLU A 31 -7.32 -12.58 -4.45
C GLU A 31 -8.69 -11.97 -4.78
N PHE A 32 -9.13 -10.99 -3.97
CA PHE A 32 -10.42 -10.32 -4.12
C PHE A 32 -10.29 -8.90 -4.70
N SER A 33 -11.32 -8.48 -5.45
CA SER A 33 -11.38 -7.18 -6.14
C SER A 33 -11.43 -5.96 -5.21
N ASP A 34 -11.68 -6.18 -3.92
CA ASP A 34 -11.68 -5.17 -2.85
C ASP A 34 -10.48 -5.33 -1.90
N GLU A 35 -9.51 -6.19 -2.24
CA GLU A 35 -8.30 -6.41 -1.47
C GLU A 35 -7.02 -5.97 -2.19
N PHE A 36 -6.01 -5.67 -1.37
CA PHE A 36 -4.65 -5.35 -1.77
C PHE A 36 -3.66 -6.11 -0.90
N GLN A 37 -2.64 -6.69 -1.52
CA GLN A 37 -1.56 -7.38 -0.83
C GLN A 37 -0.39 -6.41 -0.58
N ILE A 38 0.09 -6.36 0.65
CA ILE A 38 1.28 -5.61 1.06
C ILE A 38 2.24 -6.55 1.77
N VAL A 39 3.49 -6.62 1.33
CA VAL A 39 4.56 -7.38 2.01
C VAL A 39 5.28 -6.44 2.97
N PHE A 40 4.98 -6.56 4.26
CA PHE A 40 5.55 -5.73 5.30
C PHE A 40 6.35 -6.59 6.29
N GLN A 41 7.59 -6.18 6.60
CA GLN A 41 8.51 -6.96 7.43
C GLN A 41 8.71 -8.41 6.93
N GLY A 42 8.77 -8.59 5.60
CA GLY A 42 8.93 -9.89 4.95
C GLY A 42 7.70 -10.79 5.01
N LYS A 43 6.55 -10.30 5.49
CA LYS A 43 5.31 -11.08 5.56
C LYS A 43 4.24 -10.49 4.61
N PRO A 44 3.69 -11.28 3.69
CA PRO A 44 2.54 -10.84 2.88
C PRO A 44 1.31 -10.71 3.77
N ARG A 45 0.57 -9.62 3.58
CA ARG A 45 -0.67 -9.31 4.29
C ARG A 45 -1.70 -8.80 3.30
N HIS A 46 -2.91 -9.30 3.40
CA HIS A 46 -4.05 -8.85 2.59
C HIS A 46 -4.87 -7.87 3.41
N TYR A 47 -5.20 -6.75 2.79
CA TYR A 47 -5.99 -5.69 3.39
C TYR A 47 -7.13 -5.31 2.45
N PRO A 48 -8.34 -5.04 2.97
CA PRO A 48 -9.33 -4.28 2.23
C PRO A 48 -8.74 -2.96 1.74
N LEU A 49 -9.14 -2.47 0.57
CA LEU A 49 -8.56 -1.28 -0.06
C LEU A 49 -8.51 -0.06 0.89
N ASP A 50 -9.57 0.21 1.63
CA ASP A 50 -9.61 1.31 2.60
C ASP A 50 -8.59 1.13 3.74
N ALA A 51 -8.44 -0.09 4.22
CA ALA A 51 -7.45 -0.42 5.27
C ALA A 51 -6.03 -0.33 4.73
N ALA A 52 -5.79 -0.78 3.50
CA ALA A 52 -4.50 -0.66 2.81
C ALA A 52 -4.09 0.82 2.67
N ARG A 53 -5.03 1.68 2.23
CA ARG A 53 -4.81 3.11 2.12
C ARG A 53 -4.39 3.74 3.45
N VAL A 54 -5.14 3.47 4.53
CA VAL A 54 -4.82 4.02 5.86
C VAL A 54 -3.47 3.50 6.37
N PHE A 55 -3.18 2.22 6.16
CA PHE A 55 -1.90 1.62 6.55
C PHE A 55 -0.72 2.30 5.85
N LEU A 56 -0.78 2.44 4.52
CA LEU A 56 0.30 3.02 3.73
C LEU A 56 0.52 4.51 4.03
N ARG A 57 -0.56 5.30 4.19
CA ARG A 57 -0.43 6.72 4.56
C ARG A 57 0.28 6.90 5.90
N ARG A 58 -0.13 6.13 6.91
CA ARG A 58 0.54 6.16 8.22
C ARG A 58 2.00 5.76 8.15
N LEU A 59 2.33 4.79 7.30
CA LEU A 59 3.69 4.32 7.12
C LEU A 59 4.57 5.43 6.50
N LEU A 60 4.09 6.10 5.46
CA LEU A 60 4.77 7.22 4.81
C LEU A 60 4.90 8.45 5.73
N GLU A 61 3.84 8.81 6.46
CA GLU A 61 3.86 9.90 7.44
C GLU A 61 4.91 9.66 8.55
N SER A 62 5.09 8.38 8.95
CA SER A 62 6.07 8.00 9.96
C SER A 62 7.52 8.14 9.47
N GLU A 63 7.76 8.06 8.17
CA GLU A 63 9.09 8.28 7.59
C GLU A 63 9.42 9.77 7.51
N VAL A 64 8.48 10.59 7.03
CA VAL A 64 8.65 12.06 6.97
C VAL A 64 8.95 12.62 8.36
N SER A 65 8.27 12.10 9.39
CA SER A 65 8.50 12.50 10.78
C SER A 65 9.88 12.10 11.33
N GLN A 66 10.57 11.15 10.71
CA GLN A 66 11.93 10.74 11.10
C GLN A 66 13.03 11.51 10.34
N GLN A 67 12.66 12.30 9.33
CA GLN A 67 13.60 13.12 8.53
C GLN A 67 13.53 14.62 8.89
N ALA A 68 12.65 15.02 9.80
CA ALA A 68 12.50 16.38 10.32
C ALA A 68 13.25 16.58 11.65
#